data_AF-A0A378PSD2-F1
#
_entry.id   AF-A0A378PSD2-F1
#
_cell.length_a   1.000
_cell.length_b   1.000
_cell.length_c   1.000
_cell.angle_alpha   90.00
_cell.angle_beta   90.00
_cell.angle_gamma   90.00
#
_symmetry.space_group_name_H-M   'P 1'
#
loop_
_entity.id
_entity.type
_entity.pdbx_description
1 polymer ?
#
loop_
_entity_poly.entity_id
_entity_poly.type
_entity_poly.pdbx_seq_one_letter_code
_entity_poly.pdbx_strand_id
1 'polypeptide(L)'
;MKSLLSISIIALLSLFACTTSISQNTNPNANTNKLATTTTPSSLTFSPNNYKTITQDDQSLVVRAFENTPYVANPTEPDYQVMNVYIPESYFTGDSINGYTADTAPIFFPNGVGGYMPAKPMTAERE
;
A
#
# COMPACT_ATOMS: atom_id res chain seq x y z
N MET A 1 -8.73 26.97 53.52
CA MET A 1 -8.66 28.45 53.48
C MET A 1 -7.36 28.84 52.78
N LYS A 2 -7.46 29.62 51.68
CA LYS A 2 -6.44 30.49 51.01
C LYS A 2 -5.20 29.78 50.44
N SER A 3 -5.08 29.52 49.13
CA SER A 3 -4.91 30.42 47.95
C SER A 3 -3.58 31.20 47.95
N LEU A 4 -2.79 31.06 46.87
CA LEU A 4 -2.36 32.11 45.90
C LEU A 4 -1.28 31.51 44.97
N LEU A 5 -1.58 31.22 43.71
CA LEU A 5 -1.37 32.05 42.50
C LEU A 5 0.08 32.58 42.33
N SER A 6 0.75 32.14 41.26
CA SER A 6 1.70 33.00 40.53
C SER A 6 1.64 32.72 39.03
N ILE A 7 1.54 33.81 38.28
CA ILE A 7 1.38 33.96 36.83
C ILE A 7 2.67 34.61 36.30
N SER A 8 3.17 34.20 35.14
CA SER A 8 4.04 35.03 34.27
C SER A 8 3.95 34.47 32.84
N ILE A 9 3.16 35.06 31.94
CA ILE A 9 3.43 36.22 31.06
C ILE A 9 4.56 35.98 30.04
N ILE A 10 4.13 35.40 28.92
CA ILE A 10 4.38 35.72 27.50
C ILE A 10 5.53 36.70 27.16
N ALA A 11 6.44 36.24 26.30
CA ALA A 11 7.17 37.10 25.37
C ALA A 11 6.88 36.66 23.92
N LEU A 12 6.20 37.53 23.17
CA LEU A 12 6.02 37.48 21.71
C LEU A 12 7.25 38.14 21.06
N LEU A 13 7.82 37.54 20.01
CA LEU A 13 8.58 38.28 18.99
C LEU A 13 8.53 37.57 17.62
N SER A 14 8.55 38.39 16.59
CA SER A 14 7.83 38.31 15.30
C SER A 14 8.59 37.74 14.09
N LEU A 15 7.79 37.21 13.15
CA LEU A 15 7.84 37.22 11.67
C LEU A 15 9.17 36.94 10.93
N PHE A 16 9.12 36.01 9.96
CA PHE A 16 9.40 36.29 8.53
C PHE A 16 8.79 35.23 7.57
N ALA A 17 8.19 35.76 6.48
CA ALA A 17 7.70 35.25 5.18
C ALA A 17 7.82 33.75 4.79
N CYS A 18 6.93 33.15 4.00
CA CYS A 18 6.44 33.65 2.71
C CYS A 18 5.11 32.96 2.33
N THR A 19 4.06 33.75 2.09
CA THR A 19 2.82 33.26 1.48
C THR A 19 3.02 33.14 -0.01
N THR A 20 2.95 31.92 -0.55
CA THR A 20 2.80 31.73 -2.00
C THR A 20 1.42 32.22 -2.43
N SER A 21 1.38 33.14 -3.37
CA SER A 21 0.17 33.60 -4.03
C SER A 21 -0.50 32.42 -4.75
N ILE A 22 -1.71 32.05 -4.32
CA ILE A 22 -2.59 31.21 -5.14
C ILE A 22 -3.19 32.14 -6.21
N SER A 23 -2.74 31.98 -7.44
CA SER A 23 -3.41 32.53 -8.62
C SER A 23 -4.73 31.76 -8.80
N GLN A 24 -5.85 32.41 -8.47
CA GLN A 24 -7.17 31.92 -8.85
C GLN A 24 -7.41 32.27 -10.32
N ASN A 25 -7.16 31.32 -11.22
CA ASN A 25 -7.65 31.38 -12.59
C ASN A 25 -9.13 30.97 -12.57
N THR A 26 -10.02 31.95 -12.64
CA THR A 26 -11.43 31.73 -12.94
C THR A 26 -11.59 31.45 -14.43
N ASN A 27 -11.57 30.18 -14.81
CA ASN A 27 -12.07 29.73 -16.11
C ASN A 27 -12.89 28.44 -15.94
N PRO A 28 -14.23 28.47 -16.11
CA PRO A 28 -15.10 27.33 -15.79
C PRO A 28 -15.13 26.24 -16.88
N ASN A 29 -14.13 26.18 -17.78
CA ASN A 29 -14.10 25.19 -18.84
C ASN A 29 -12.68 24.66 -19.12
N ALA A 30 -12.12 23.94 -18.15
CA ALA A 30 -10.96 23.09 -18.38
C ALA A 30 -11.33 21.64 -18.05
N ASN A 31 -11.52 20.84 -19.09
CA ASN A 31 -11.47 19.38 -19.04
C ASN A 31 -10.22 18.97 -18.24
N THR A 32 -10.42 18.48 -17.02
CA THR A 32 -9.37 17.92 -16.19
C THR A 32 -9.00 16.55 -16.75
N ASN A 33 -8.20 16.56 -17.82
CA ASN A 33 -7.31 15.45 -18.08
C ASN A 33 -6.39 15.35 -16.85
N LYS A 34 -6.77 14.44 -15.95
CA LYS A 34 -5.99 13.99 -14.81
C LYS A 34 -4.61 13.67 -15.35
N LEU A 35 -3.70 14.62 -15.17
CA LEU A 35 -2.30 14.51 -15.51
C LEU A 35 -1.82 13.21 -14.87
N ALA A 36 -1.64 12.19 -15.71
CA ALA A 36 -1.00 10.97 -15.32
C ALA A 36 0.36 11.40 -14.79
N THR A 37 0.50 11.36 -13.46
CA THR A 37 1.79 11.43 -12.79
C THR A 37 2.57 10.25 -13.32
N THR A 38 3.38 10.50 -14.34
CA THR A 38 4.41 9.58 -14.83
C THR A 38 5.42 9.43 -13.71
N THR A 39 5.13 8.51 -12.80
CA THR A 39 6.07 8.02 -11.80
C THR A 39 7.20 7.34 -12.56
N THR A 40 8.42 7.85 -12.38
CA THR A 40 9.70 7.20 -12.68
C THR A 40 9.59 5.68 -12.53
N PRO A 41 10.14 4.84 -13.45
CA PRO A 41 9.94 3.39 -13.44
C PRO A 41 10.12 2.88 -12.03
N SER A 42 9.01 2.42 -11.43
CA SER A 42 9.04 1.87 -10.09
C SER A 42 9.98 0.68 -10.16
N SER A 43 11.08 0.75 -9.42
CA SER A 43 11.97 -0.40 -9.25
C SER A 43 11.10 -1.63 -8.98
N LEU A 44 11.22 -2.68 -9.79
CA LEU A 44 10.47 -3.95 -9.61
C LEU A 44 10.99 -4.75 -8.40
N THR A 45 11.65 -4.07 -7.46
CA THR A 45 12.11 -4.64 -6.21
C THR A 45 10.91 -4.84 -5.30
N PHE A 46 10.63 -6.08 -4.95
CA PHE A 46 9.59 -6.41 -3.99
C PHE A 46 9.92 -5.83 -2.61
N SER A 47 8.94 -5.18 -1.98
CA SER A 47 9.08 -4.58 -0.64
C SER A 47 8.21 -5.33 0.37
N PRO A 48 8.80 -5.92 1.42
CA PRO A 48 8.05 -6.71 2.41
C PRO A 48 7.36 -5.85 3.50
N ASN A 49 7.28 -4.53 3.32
CA ASN A 49 6.88 -3.61 4.40
C ASN A 49 5.41 -3.17 4.35
N ASN A 50 4.74 -3.28 3.20
CA ASN A 50 3.35 -2.81 3.04
C ASN A 50 2.42 -4.01 2.81
N TYR A 51 1.94 -4.59 3.91
CA TYR A 51 1.03 -5.75 3.88
C TYR A 51 -0.15 -5.56 4.83
N LYS A 52 -1.22 -6.32 4.58
CA LYS A 52 -2.28 -6.58 5.55
C LYS A 52 -2.15 -8.00 6.10
N THR A 53 -2.63 -8.22 7.32
CA THR A 53 -2.67 -9.56 7.92
C THR A 53 -4.09 -10.12 7.82
N ILE A 54 -4.22 -11.35 7.32
CA ILE A 54 -5.50 -12.07 7.24
C ILE A 54 -5.37 -13.42 7.94
N THR A 55 -6.48 -13.90 8.50
CA THR A 55 -6.59 -15.24 9.11
C THR A 55 -7.39 -16.15 8.19
N GLN A 56 -6.85 -17.33 7.88
CA GLN A 56 -7.58 -18.37 7.13
C GLN A 56 -8.25 -19.34 8.11
N ASP A 57 -9.58 -19.29 8.18
CA ASP A 57 -10.40 -19.92 9.25
C ASP A 57 -10.23 -21.44 9.36
N ASP A 58 -9.88 -22.12 8.27
CA ASP A 58 -9.81 -23.59 8.27
C ASP A 58 -8.52 -24.12 8.92
N GLN A 59 -7.51 -23.27 9.18
CA GLN A 59 -6.22 -23.67 9.75
C GLN A 59 -5.58 -22.66 10.74
N SER A 60 -6.27 -21.58 11.12
CA SER A 60 -5.68 -20.48 11.91
C SER A 60 -4.34 -19.98 11.33
N LEU A 61 -4.23 -20.01 9.99
CA LEU A 61 -3.02 -19.58 9.31
C LEU A 61 -3.05 -18.05 9.17
N VAL A 62 -2.11 -17.39 9.82
CA VAL A 62 -1.89 -15.95 9.71
C VAL A 62 -1.02 -15.69 8.48
N VAL A 63 -1.50 -14.84 7.57
CA VAL A 63 -0.86 -14.55 6.28
C VAL A 63 -0.65 -13.05 6.13
N ARG A 64 0.55 -12.67 5.67
CA ARG A 64 0.82 -11.33 5.13
C ARG A 64 0.41 -11.27 3.67
N ALA A 65 -0.51 -10.37 3.36
CA ALA A 65 -1.03 -10.14 2.03
C ALA A 65 -0.48 -8.83 1.45
N PHE A 66 0.22 -8.95 0.33
CA PHE A 66 0.77 -7.86 -0.48
C PHE A 66 -0.05 -7.75 -1.75
N GLU A 67 -1.03 -6.86 -1.77
CA GLU A 67 -1.99 -6.78 -2.87
C GLU A 67 -1.72 -5.62 -3.80
N ASN A 68 -2.19 -5.74 -5.05
CA ASN A 68 -2.04 -4.72 -6.09
C ASN A 68 -0.58 -4.34 -6.38
N THR A 69 0.34 -5.32 -6.32
CA THR A 69 1.78 -5.10 -6.59
C THR A 69 2.02 -5.08 -8.10
N PRO A 70 2.48 -3.96 -8.71
CA PRO A 70 2.80 -3.93 -10.13
C PRO A 70 3.97 -4.88 -10.45
N TYR A 71 3.80 -5.71 -11.47
CA TYR A 71 4.85 -6.67 -11.89
C TYR A 71 5.55 -6.29 -13.20
N VAL A 72 5.14 -5.19 -13.83
CA VAL A 72 5.81 -4.60 -14.99
C VAL A 72 6.10 -3.13 -14.71
N ALA A 73 7.23 -2.64 -15.23
CA ALA A 73 7.65 -1.26 -14.98
C ALA A 73 6.74 -0.21 -15.64
N ASN A 74 6.05 -0.60 -16.72
CA ASN A 74 5.17 0.27 -17.49
C ASN A 74 3.87 -0.49 -17.84
N PRO A 75 2.89 -0.55 -16.94
CA PRO A 75 1.64 -1.24 -17.21
C PRO A 75 0.78 -0.47 -18.22
N THR A 76 0.31 -1.16 -19.26
CA THR A 76 -0.75 -0.69 -20.16
C THR A 76 -2.13 -0.76 -19.51
N GLU A 77 -2.35 -1.72 -18.61
CA GLU A 77 -3.60 -1.94 -17.88
C GLU A 77 -3.30 -2.09 -16.38
N PRO A 78 -3.15 -0.98 -15.63
CA PRO A 78 -2.66 -1.00 -14.25
C PRO A 78 -3.48 -1.84 -13.28
N ASP A 79 -4.77 -2.00 -13.53
CA ASP A 79 -5.68 -2.79 -12.67
C ASP A 79 -5.55 -4.31 -12.89
N TYR A 80 -4.94 -4.73 -14.01
CA TYR A 80 -4.77 -6.14 -14.40
C TYR A 80 -3.29 -6.56 -14.40
N GLN A 81 -2.38 -5.62 -14.60
CA GLN A 81 -0.93 -5.84 -14.60
C GLN A 81 -0.33 -5.62 -13.21
N VAL A 82 -1.03 -6.17 -12.23
CA VAL A 82 -0.66 -6.26 -10.82
C VAL A 82 -0.79 -7.72 -10.39
N MET A 83 -0.15 -8.08 -9.28
CA MET A 83 -0.29 -9.39 -8.65
C MET A 83 -0.45 -9.22 -7.13
N ASN A 84 -1.06 -10.23 -6.53
CA ASN A 84 -1.14 -10.38 -5.09
C ASN A 84 -0.14 -11.45 -4.64
N VAL A 85 0.57 -11.20 -3.55
CA VAL A 85 1.49 -12.14 -2.93
C VAL A 85 1.02 -12.41 -1.51
N TYR A 86 0.88 -13.68 -1.16
CA TYR A 86 0.41 -14.13 0.14
C TYR A 86 1.49 -15.00 0.78
N ILE A 87 2.03 -14.57 1.91
CA ILE A 87 3.14 -15.24 2.59
C ILE A 87 2.72 -15.56 4.02
N PRO A 88 2.78 -16.83 4.48
CA PRO A 88 2.58 -17.17 5.87
C PRO A 88 3.45 -16.34 6.82
N GLU A 89 2.87 -15.84 7.91
CA GLU A 89 3.56 -15.03 8.92
C GLU A 89 4.76 -15.77 9.52
N SER A 90 4.63 -17.09 9.71
CA SER A 90 5.66 -17.98 10.25
C SER A 90 6.98 -17.95 9.47
N TYR A 91 6.95 -17.64 8.17
CA TYR A 91 8.17 -17.54 7.36
C TYR A 91 8.97 -16.26 7.65
N PHE A 92 8.38 -15.25 8.29
CA PHE A 92 9.10 -14.06 8.74
C PHE A 92 9.75 -14.24 10.12
N THR A 93 9.32 -15.24 10.89
CA THR A 93 9.87 -15.58 12.22
C THR A 93 10.90 -16.71 12.16
N GLY A 94 11.13 -17.30 10.99
CA GLY A 94 12.06 -18.42 10.78
C GLY A 94 11.45 -19.80 11.08
N ASP A 95 10.14 -19.87 11.29
CA ASP A 95 9.41 -21.11 11.52
C ASP A 95 9.17 -21.88 10.19
N SER A 96 8.66 -23.11 10.32
CA SER A 96 8.34 -23.97 9.18
C SER A 96 6.87 -24.39 9.18
N ILE A 97 6.31 -24.65 7.99
CA ILE A 97 4.98 -25.23 7.81
C ILE A 97 5.14 -26.51 7.01
N ASN A 98 4.71 -27.65 7.57
CA ASN A 98 4.80 -28.96 6.92
C ASN A 98 6.20 -29.30 6.38
N GLY A 99 7.25 -28.88 7.10
CA GLY A 99 8.64 -29.11 6.72
C GLY A 99 9.25 -28.09 5.75
N TYR A 100 8.48 -27.09 5.29
CA TYR A 100 8.96 -26.00 4.44
C TYR A 100 9.31 -24.75 5.23
N THR A 101 10.40 -24.11 4.87
CA THR A 101 10.87 -22.80 5.36
C THR A 101 10.60 -21.72 4.32
N ALA A 102 10.88 -20.45 4.65
CA ALA A 102 10.83 -19.33 3.71
C ALA A 102 11.61 -19.60 2.40
N ASP A 103 12.74 -20.31 2.49
CA ASP A 103 13.62 -20.59 1.35
C ASP A 103 13.17 -21.80 0.50
N THR A 104 12.32 -22.67 1.06
CA THR A 104 11.98 -23.97 0.46
C THR A 104 10.49 -24.15 0.16
N ALA A 105 9.65 -23.24 0.65
CA ALA A 105 8.21 -23.27 0.41
C ALA A 105 7.90 -23.22 -1.09
N PRO A 106 7.05 -24.13 -1.61
CA PRO A 106 6.58 -24.06 -2.98
C PRO A 106 5.79 -22.78 -3.23
N ILE A 107 6.03 -22.13 -4.37
CA ILE A 107 5.25 -20.97 -4.81
C ILE A 107 4.06 -21.48 -5.61
N PHE A 108 2.86 -21.37 -5.03
CA PHE A 108 1.62 -21.62 -5.75
C PHE A 108 1.23 -20.37 -6.54
N PHE A 109 1.15 -20.47 -7.87
CA PHE A 109 0.90 -19.33 -8.76
C PHE A 109 -0.35 -19.54 -9.64
N PRO A 110 -1.55 -19.48 -9.04
CA PRO A 110 -2.80 -19.70 -9.75
C PRO A 110 -3.24 -18.44 -10.51
N ASN A 111 -4.16 -18.59 -11.47
CA ASN A 111 -4.78 -17.48 -12.18
C ASN A 111 -6.31 -17.66 -12.24
N GLY A 112 -7.04 -16.55 -12.37
CA GLY A 112 -8.51 -16.53 -12.46
C GLY A 112 -9.04 -16.47 -13.90
N VAL A 113 -8.22 -16.78 -14.91
CA VAL A 113 -8.62 -16.65 -16.32
C VAL A 113 -9.61 -17.76 -16.68
N GLY A 114 -10.73 -17.36 -17.31
CA GLY A 114 -11.73 -18.27 -17.84
C GLY A 114 -12.29 -17.73 -19.16
N GLY A 115 -12.49 -18.62 -20.14
CA GLY A 115 -13.07 -18.25 -21.44
C GLY A 115 -12.29 -17.15 -22.19
N TYR A 116 -10.98 -17.05 -21.96
CA TYR A 116 -10.10 -15.99 -22.48
C TYR A 116 -10.46 -14.55 -22.03
N MET A 117 -11.26 -14.40 -20.97
CA MET A 117 -11.57 -13.09 -20.39
C MET A 117 -10.44 -12.62 -19.45
N PRO A 118 -10.18 -11.30 -19.37
CA PRO A 118 -9.26 -10.74 -18.39
C PRO A 118 -9.68 -11.12 -16.96
N ALA A 119 -8.70 -11.40 -16.11
CA ALA A 119 -8.91 -11.68 -14.71
C ALA A 119 -8.03 -10.76 -13.88
N LYS A 120 -8.60 -10.20 -12.82
CA LYS A 120 -7.84 -9.52 -11.77
C LYS A 120 -7.08 -10.56 -10.93
N PRO A 121 -6.06 -10.14 -10.16
CA PRO A 121 -5.42 -11.03 -9.21
C PRO A 121 -6.44 -11.64 -8.26
N MET A 122 -6.34 -12.94 -8.05
CA MET A 122 -7.20 -13.62 -7.08
C MET A 122 -6.83 -13.19 -5.66
N THR A 123 -7.83 -13.18 -4.78
CA THR A 123 -7.67 -12.87 -3.36
C THR A 123 -7.66 -14.14 -2.53
N ALA A 124 -6.92 -14.12 -1.43
CA ALA A 124 -6.95 -15.20 -0.45
C ALA A 124 -8.13 -15.08 0.53
N GLU A 125 -8.76 -13.91 0.62
CA GLU A 125 -9.96 -13.71 1.44
C GLU A 125 -11.14 -14.51 0.85
N ARG A 126 -11.92 -15.18 1.71
CA ARG A 126 -13.24 -15.69 1.30
C ARG A 126 -14.21 -14.51 1.21
N GLU A 127 -15.00 -14.46 0.13
CA GLU A 127 -16.21 -13.63 0.04
C GLU A 127 -17.34 -14.15 0.94
#